data_AF-A0A496AV99-F1
#
_entry.id   AF-A0A496AV99-F1
#
_cell.length_a   1.000
_cell.length_b   1.000
_cell.length_c   1.000
_cell.angle_alpha   90.00
_cell.angle_beta   90.00
_cell.angle_gamma   90.00
#
_symmetry.space_group_name_H-M   'P 1'
#
loop_
_entity.id
_entity.type
_entity.pdbx_description
1 polymer ?
#
loop_
_entity_poly.entity_id
_entity_poly.type
_entity_poly.pdbx_seq_one_letter_code
_entity_poly.pdbx_strand_id
1 'polypeptide(L)' 'MFKVTTEVITGTEVREAVEGPDAGAVVVFLGTVRNNTHGRPVICLEYEAYPPMAEKKMAEIAQEIA' A
#
# COMPACT_ATOMS: atom_id res chain seq x y z
N MET A 1 8.27 -8.09 1.85
CA MET A 1 8.38 -7.78 0.40
C MET A 1 7.73 -6.42 0.17
N PHE A 2 8.37 -5.51 -0.57
CA PHE A 2 7.81 -4.20 -0.92
C PHE A 2 7.78 -4.07 -2.43
N LYS A 3 6.71 -3.49 -2.99
CA LYS A 3 6.49 -3.48 -4.44
C LYS A 3 5.72 -2.24 -4.87
N VAL A 4 6.15 -1.61 -5.97
CA VAL A 4 5.34 -0.66 -6.74
C VAL A 4 4.80 -1.39 -7.97
N THR A 5 3.52 -1.23 -8.30
CA THR A 5 2.89 -1.94 -9.41
C THR A 5 1.84 -1.08 -10.12
N THR A 6 1.63 -1.36 -11.40
CA THR A 6 0.54 -0.82 -12.23
C THR A 6 -0.71 -1.70 -12.23
N GLU A 7 -0.63 -2.89 -11.62
CA GLU A 7 -1.73 -3.83 -11.55
C GLU A 7 -2.71 -3.48 -10.43
N VAL A 8 -3.92 -4.05 -10.49
CA VAL A 8 -4.93 -3.89 -9.44
C VAL A 8 -4.43 -4.53 -8.14
N ILE A 9 -4.48 -3.77 -7.06
CA ILE A 9 -4.08 -4.22 -5.72
C ILE A 9 -5.32 -4.73 -4.98
N THR A 10 -5.19 -5.90 -4.34
CA THR A 10 -6.22 -6.44 -3.44
C THR A 10 -5.68 -6.53 -2.01
N GLY A 11 -6.52 -6.21 -1.03
CA GLY A 11 -6.13 -6.32 0.39
C GLY A 11 -5.83 -7.77 0.81
N THR A 12 -6.42 -8.75 0.12
CA THR A 12 -6.23 -10.18 0.39
C THR A 12 -4.78 -10.61 0.19
N GLU A 13 -4.15 -10.24 -0.93
CA GLU A 13 -2.76 -10.57 -1.24
C GLU A 13 -1.81 -10.07 -0.14
N VAL A 14 -2.03 -8.85 0.35
CA VAL A 14 -1.20 -8.25 1.41
C VAL A 14 -1.38 -8.97 2.75
N ARG A 15 -2.61 -9.33 3.10
CA ARG A 15 -2.93 -10.07 4.33
C ARG A 15 -2.28 -11.46 4.32
N GLU A 16 -2.39 -12.18 3.21
CA GLU A 16 -1.83 -13.53 3.05
C GLU A 16 -0.30 -13.53 3.11
N ALA A 17 0.34 -12.45 2.68
CA ALA A 17 1.80 -12.32 2.74
C ALA A 17 2.37 -12.19 4.16
N VAL A 18 1.54 -11.89 5.18
CA VAL A 18 1.97 -11.63 6.57
C VAL A 18 1.21 -12.44 7.63
N GLU A 19 0.24 -13.26 7.23
CA GLU A 19 -0.45 -14.15 8.16
C GLU A 19 0.44 -15.35 8.55
N GLY A 20 0.16 -15.94 9.71
CA GLY A 20 0.88 -17.10 10.19
C GLY A 20 0.37 -17.55 11.56
N PRO A 21 0.75 -18.76 12.00
CA PRO A 21 0.32 -19.31 13.29
C PRO A 21 0.75 -18.44 14.49
N ASP A 22 1.82 -17.66 14.34
CA ASP A 22 2.36 -16.77 15.37
C ASP A 22 1.71 -15.37 15.38
N ALA A 23 0.85 -15.07 14.39
CA ALA A 23 0.20 -13.76 14.25
C ALA A 23 -1.23 -13.79 14.82
N GLY A 24 -1.43 -13.20 16.02
CA GLY A 24 -2.76 -13.10 16.65
C GLY A 24 -3.71 -12.09 16.00
N ALA A 25 -3.18 -11.16 15.20
CA ALA A 25 -3.96 -10.19 14.43
C ALA A 25 -3.15 -9.67 13.23
N VAL A 26 -3.84 -9.30 12.16
CA VAL A 26 -3.29 -8.58 11.01
C VAL A 26 -4.13 -7.33 10.79
N VAL A 27 -3.47 -6.18 10.66
CA VAL A 27 -4.11 -4.90 10.36
C VAL A 27 -3.70 -4.46 8.96
N VAL A 28 -4.69 -4.25 8.09
CA VAL A 28 -4.48 -3.77 6.72
C VAL A 28 -5.03 -2.35 6.59
N PHE A 29 -4.19 -1.44 6.10
CA PHE A 29 -4.62 -0.11 5.67
C PHE A 29 -4.75 -0.10 4.15
N LEU A 30 -5.95 0.23 3.64
CA LEU A 30 -6.23 0.31 2.21
C LEU A 30 -6.61 1.75 1.82
N GLY A 31 -5.69 2.44 1.15
CA GLY A 31 -5.94 3.77 0.61
C GLY A 31 -6.68 3.71 -0.73
N THR A 32 -7.91 4.23 -0.79
CA THR A 32 -8.71 4.30 -2.02
C THR A 32 -8.93 5.75 -2.47
N VAL A 33 -9.00 5.98 -3.78
CA VAL A 33 -9.30 7.31 -4.34
C VAL A 33 -10.72 7.73 -3.97
N ARG A 34 -10.86 8.89 -3.35
CA ARG A 34 -12.17 9.50 -3.05
C ARG A 34 -12.73 10.18 -4.30
N ASN A 35 -14.05 10.20 -4.43
CA ASN A 35 -14.74 10.84 -5.56
C ASN A 35 -14.89 12.37 -5.44
N ASN A 36 -14.39 12.99 -4.36
CA ASN A 36 -14.48 14.44 -4.15
C ASN A 36 -13.31 14.97 -3.30
N THR A 37 -12.76 16.10 -3.72
CA THR A 37 -11.69 16.82 -3.00
C THR A 37 -11.99 18.31 -3.03
N HIS A 38 -12.06 18.96 -1.85
CA HIS A 38 -12.37 20.39 -1.72
C HIS A 38 -13.64 20.85 -2.48
N GLY A 39 -14.68 20.00 -2.49
CA GLY A 39 -15.95 20.28 -3.17
C GLY A 39 -15.91 20.13 -4.68
N ARG A 40 -14.81 19.62 -5.24
CA ARG A 40 -14.67 19.31 -6.66
C ARG A 40 -14.73 17.79 -6.88
N PRO A 41 -15.52 17.31 -7.87
CA PRO A 41 -15.56 15.90 -8.20
C PRO A 41 -14.21 15.42 -8.74
N VAL A 42 -13.80 14.21 -8.33
CA VAL A 42 -12.57 13.55 -8.75
C VAL A 42 -12.96 12.30 -9.52
N ILE A 43 -12.46 12.19 -10.76
CA ILE A 43 -12.72 11.05 -11.65
C ILE A 43 -11.68 9.95 -11.40
N CYS A 44 -10.40 10.32 -11.33
CA CYS A 44 -9.29 9.44 -11.02
C CYS A 44 -8.11 10.25 -10.45
N LEU A 45 -7.09 9.53 -9.98
CA LEU A 45 -5.76 10.07 -9.70
C LEU A 45 -4.75 9.31 -10.56
N GLU A 46 -3.77 10.04 -11.09
CA GLU A 46 -2.59 9.45 -11.71
C GLU A 46 -1.47 9.40 -10.66
N TYR A 47 -0.77 8.26 -10.61
CA TYR A 47 0.33 8.03 -9.68
C TYR A 47 1.61 7.85 -10.45
N GLU A 48 2.67 8.51 -9.99
CA GLU A 48 4.04 8.35 -10.51
C GLU A 48 4.98 8.00 -9.36
N ALA A 49 5.99 7.18 -9.65
CA ALA A 49 7.01 6.82 -8.70
C ALA A 49 8.31 6.48 -9.43
N TYR A 50 9.43 6.59 -8.72
CA TYR A 50 10.69 5.94 -9.09
C TYR A 50 10.80 4.61 -8.32
N PRO A 51 10.41 3.46 -8.91
CA PRO A 51 10.15 2.23 -8.16
C PRO A 51 11.33 1.74 -7.31
N PRO A 52 12.58 1.69 -7.81
CA PRO A 52 13.73 1.23 -7.03
C PRO A 52 13.95 2.03 -5.75
N MET A 53 13.76 3.36 -5.82
CA MET A 53 13.90 4.22 -4.64
C MET A 53 12.69 4.08 -3.71
N ALA A 54 11.47 4.05 -4.25
CA ALA A 54 10.25 3.91 -3.46
C ALA A 54 10.24 2.61 -2.64
N GLU A 55 10.60 1.48 -3.26
CA GLU A 55 10.70 0.18 -2.59
C GLU A 55 11.77 0.18 -1.50
N LYS A 56 12.92 0.80 -1.76
CA LYS A 56 13.96 0.99 -0.74
C LYS A 56 13.45 1.82 0.44
N LYS A 57 12.72 2.90 0.20
CA LYS A 57 12.14 3.74 1.25
C LYS A 57 11.07 3.02 2.06
N MET A 58 10.24 2.19 1.43
CA MET A 58 9.29 1.34 2.15
C MET A 58 10.01 0.33 3.06
N ALA A 59 11.12 -0.24 2.61
CA ALA A 59 11.94 -1.13 3.43
C ALA A 59 12.61 -0.41 4.61
N GLU A 60 13.11 0.81 4.41
CA GLU A 60 13.66 1.65 5.48
C GLU A 60 12.61 1.91 6.58
N ILE A 61 11.38 2.29 6.21
CA ILE A 61 10.27 2.51 7.19
C ILE A 61 9.97 1.22 7.98
N ALA A 62 9.96 0.07 7.33
CA ALA A 62 9.71 -1.20 8.02
C ALA A 62 10.83 -1.56 9.01
N GLN A 63 12.08 -1.19 8.72
CA GLN A 63 13.20 -1.37 9.64
C GLN A 63 13.11 -0.47 10.87
N GLU A 64 12.48 0.71 10.77
CA GLU A 64 12.28 1.62 11.90
C GLU A 64 11.21 1.14 12.90
N ILE A 65 10.31 0.25 12.47
CA ILE A 65 9.20 -0.28 13.27
C ILE A 65 9.58 -1.59 13.97
N ALA A 66 10.59 -2.30 13.45
CA ALA A 66 11.00 -3.64 13.89
C ALA A 66 11.70 -3.65 15.27
#